data_AF-A0A1H3QRC3-F1
#
_entry.id   AF-A0A1H3QRC3-F1
#
_cell.length_a   1.000
_cell.length_b   1.000
_cell.length_c   1.000
_cell.angle_alpha   90.00
_cell.angle_beta   90.00
_cell.angle_gamma   90.00
#
_symmetry.space_group_name_H-M   'P 1'
#
loop_
_entity.id
_entity.type
_entity.pdbx_description
1 polymer ?
#
loop_
_entity_poly.entity_id
_entity_poly.type
_entity_poly.pdbx_seq_one_letter_code
_entity_poly.pdbx_strand_id
1 'polypeptide(L)'
;MSYCPVCNGLQRMELVCPSCQHPMYDQGRQMDYFDDYSAYLPIELTKENDDIADDKRLKKCPHLMICDHCNMNKIILIQEMD
;
A
#
# COMPACT_ATOMS: atom_id res chain seq x y z
N MET A 1 15.09 10.54 -5.53
CA MET A 1 13.91 10.71 -4.66
C MET A 1 12.87 9.84 -5.30
N SER A 2 12.49 8.73 -4.68
CA SER A 2 11.61 7.76 -5.32
C SER A 2 10.14 8.10 -5.08
N TYR A 3 9.27 7.65 -5.97
CA TYR A 3 7.82 7.82 -5.87
C TYR A 3 7.10 6.53 -6.21
N CYS A 4 6.02 6.25 -5.49
CA CYS A 4 5.15 5.12 -5.80
C CYS A 4 4.28 5.47 -7.02
N PRO A 5 4.33 4.70 -8.13
CA PRO A 5 3.55 4.99 -9.32
C PRO A 5 2.04 4.87 -9.09
N VAL A 6 1.61 4.05 -8.12
CA VAL A 6 0.19 3.88 -7.81
C VAL A 6 -0.34 5.04 -6.96
N CYS A 7 0.38 5.46 -5.91
CA CYS A 7 0.06 6.68 -5.17
C CYS A 7 -0.03 7.93 -6.07
N ASN A 8 0.80 7.98 -7.13
CA ASN A 8 0.84 9.11 -8.06
C ASN A 8 -0.08 8.93 -9.28
N GLY A 9 -0.94 7.91 -9.29
CA GLY A 9 -1.91 7.68 -10.37
C GLY A 9 -1.29 7.31 -11.73
N LEU A 10 0.00 6.96 -11.76
CA LEU A 10 0.73 6.55 -12.96
C LEU A 10 0.47 5.09 -13.32
N GLN A 11 0.10 4.27 -12.33
CA GLN A 11 -0.27 2.87 -12.50
C GLN A 11 -1.54 2.55 -11.72
N ARG A 12 -2.31 1.59 -12.22
CA ARG A 12 -3.47 1.01 -11.53
C ARG A 12 -3.18 -0.44 -11.17
N MET A 13 -3.57 -0.83 -9.97
CA MET A 13 -3.48 -2.21 -9.52
C MET A 13 -4.75 -2.95 -9.91
N GLU A 14 -4.58 -4.05 -10.65
CA GLU A 14 -5.66 -4.99 -10.94
C GLU A 14 -5.36 -6.29 -10.21
N LEU A 15 -6.11 -6.53 -9.13
CA LEU A 15 -5.95 -7.70 -8.28
C LEU A 15 -7.28 -8.41 -8.10
N VAL A 16 -7.23 -9.73 -8.07
CA VAL A 16 -8.38 -10.59 -7.83
C VAL A 16 -8.26 -11.18 -6.43
N CYS A 17 -9.36 -11.13 -5.68
CA CYS A 17 -9.44 -11.66 -4.33
C CYS A 17 -9.21 -13.17 -4.33
N PRO A 18 -8.19 -13.70 -3.63
CA PRO A 18 -7.91 -15.13 -3.64
C PRO A 18 -8.98 -15.97 -2.92
N SER A 19 -9.89 -15.35 -2.16
CA SER A 19 -10.94 -16.05 -1.43
C SER A 19 -12.29 -16.13 -2.15
N CYS A 20 -12.62 -15.16 -3.01
CA CYS A 20 -13.95 -15.11 -3.65
C CYS A 20 -13.93 -14.70 -5.12
N GLN A 21 -12.74 -14.52 -5.71
CA GLN A 21 -12.52 -14.21 -7.13
C GLN A 21 -13.11 -12.89 -7.63
N HIS A 22 -13.57 -12.00 -6.74
CA HIS A 22 -13.98 -10.65 -7.10
C HIS A 22 -12.77 -9.69 -7.15
N PRO A 23 -12.86 -8.58 -7.91
CA PRO A 23 -11.82 -7.55 -7.90
C PRO A 23 -11.52 -7.02 -6.49
N MET A 24 -10.26 -6.64 -6.26
CA MET A 24 -9.83 -5.93 -5.06
C MET A 24 -9.52 -4.47 -5.41
N TYR A 25 -9.78 -3.59 -4.43
CA TYR A 25 -9.59 -2.15 -4.55
C TYR A 25 -8.42 -1.70 -3.70
N ASP A 26 -7.61 -0.80 -4.24
CA ASP A 26 -6.54 -0.13 -3.51
C ASP A 26 -7.13 0.92 -2.57
N GLN A 27 -6.80 0.83 -1.28
CA GLN A 27 -7.21 1.78 -0.25
C GLN A 27 -6.08 2.76 0.11
N GLY A 28 -4.99 2.77 -0.65
CA GLY A 28 -3.82 3.60 -0.39
C GLY A 28 -2.82 2.89 0.52
N ARG A 29 -1.93 3.67 1.13
CA ARG A 29 -0.83 3.12 1.93
C ARG A 29 -1.38 2.57 3.22
N GLN A 30 -0.93 1.39 3.64
CA GLN A 30 -1.36 0.81 4.92
C GLN A 30 -1.05 1.75 6.09
N MET A 31 0.06 2.48 5.99
CA MET A 31 0.58 3.34 7.05
C MET A 31 -0.35 4.52 7.31
N ASP A 32 -1.14 4.93 6.32
CA ASP A 32 -2.11 6.02 6.46
C ASP A 32 -3.22 5.68 7.48
N TYR A 33 -3.34 4.40 7.87
CA TYR A 33 -4.36 3.89 8.80
C TYR A 33 -3.84 3.59 10.22
N PHE A 34 -2.59 3.92 10.54
CA PHE A 34 -2.00 3.60 11.85
C PHE A 34 -2.51 4.47 13.00
N ASP A 35 -2.69 5.77 12.75
CA ASP A 35 -3.31 6.71 13.68
C ASP A 35 -3.98 7.87 12.92
N ASP A 36 -4.67 8.74 13.64
CA ASP A 36 -5.41 9.89 13.08
C ASP A 36 -4.53 10.90 12.32
N TYR A 37 -3.20 10.84 12.48
CA TYR A 37 -2.25 11.77 11.88
C TYR A 37 -1.31 11.13 10.85
N SER A 38 -1.32 9.80 10.71
CA SER A 38 -0.31 9.05 9.97
C SER A 38 -0.30 9.43 8.50
N ALA A 39 -1.47 9.72 7.92
CA ALA A 39 -1.60 10.19 6.54
C ALA A 39 -0.86 11.52 6.25
N TYR A 40 -0.57 12.31 7.30
CA TYR A 40 0.16 13.57 7.21
C TYR A 40 1.65 13.44 7.53
N LEU A 41 2.10 12.28 8.02
CA LEU A 41 3.50 12.06 8.31
C LEU A 41 4.30 11.79 7.02
N PRO A 42 5.60 12.13 7.00
CA PRO A 42 6.46 11.75 5.89
C PRO A 42 6.46 10.22 5.70
N ILE A 43 6.27 9.77 4.45
CA ILE A 43 6.23 8.34 4.09
C ILE A 43 7.46 7.61 4.65
N GLU A 44 8.64 8.18 4.44
CA GLU A 44 9.91 7.59 4.87
C GLU A 44 10.04 7.46 6.39
N LEU A 45 9.33 8.27 7.17
CA LEU A 45 9.26 8.14 8.62
C LEU A 45 8.29 7.01 9.00
N THR A 46 7.14 6.92 8.34
CA THR A 46 6.14 5.88 8.64
C THR A 46 6.66 4.47 8.35
N LYS A 47 7.48 4.29 7.30
CA LYS A 47 8.12 3.00 6.97
C LYS A 47 9.18 2.54 7.99
N GLU A 48 9.65 3.42 8.87
CA GLU A 48 10.56 2.98 9.95
C GLU A 48 9.82 2.17 11.02
N ASN A 49 8.50 2.27 11.06
CA ASN A 49 7.65 1.72 12.13
C ASN A 49 6.41 1.00 11.57
N ASP A 50 6.50 0.40 10.39
CA ASP A 50 5.38 -0.27 9.72
C ASP A 50 5.32 -1.80 9.89
N ASP A 51 6.28 -2.35 10.64
CA ASP A 51 6.50 -3.79 10.81
C ASP A 51 6.77 -4.54 9.48
N ILE A 52 7.19 -3.84 8.42
CA ILE A 52 7.53 -4.42 7.11
C ILE A 52 9.04 -4.33 6.90
N ALA A 53 9.69 -5.49 6.98
CA ALA A 53 11.13 -5.55 6.82
C ALA A 53 11.60 -5.02 5.45
N ASP A 54 12.57 -4.10 5.49
CA ASP A 54 13.32 -3.59 4.34
C ASP A 54 12.52 -2.84 3.26
N ASP A 55 11.25 -2.49 3.47
CA ASP A 55 10.46 -1.79 2.44
C ASP A 55 11.05 -0.41 2.10
N LYS A 56 11.51 0.34 3.11
CA LYS A 56 12.25 1.59 2.97
C LYS A 56 13.54 1.40 2.17
N ARG A 57 14.35 0.43 2.57
CA ARG A 57 15.64 0.13 1.94
C ARG A 57 15.48 -0.32 0.49
N LEU A 58 14.43 -1.09 0.21
CA LEU A 58 14.12 -1.64 -1.11
C LEU A 58 13.25 -0.71 -1.96
N LYS A 59 12.92 0.49 -1.45
CA LYS A 59 12.03 1.46 -2.10
C LYS A 59 10.72 0.82 -2.51
N LYS A 60 10.05 0.17 -1.57
CA LYS A 60 8.73 -0.43 -1.73
C LYS A 60 7.71 0.39 -0.96
N CYS A 61 6.52 0.49 -1.52
CA CYS A 61 5.39 1.20 -0.93
C CYS A 61 4.29 0.18 -0.58
N PRO A 62 3.98 -0.03 0.71
CA PRO A 62 2.95 -0.96 1.14
C PRO A 62 1.54 -0.42 0.90
N HIS A 63 0.77 -1.07 0.03
CA HIS A 63 -0.62 -0.72 -0.26
C HIS A 63 -1.60 -1.73 0.34
N LEU A 64 -2.67 -1.22 0.96
CA LEU A 64 -3.77 -2.01 1.50
C LEU A 64 -4.79 -2.29 0.38
N MET A 65 -4.91 -3.56 -0.01
CA MET A 65 -5.92 -4.02 -0.96
C MET A 65 -7.09 -4.63 -0.20
N ILE A 66 -8.32 -4.23 -0.52
CA ILE A 66 -9.55 -4.77 0.09
C ILE A 66 -10.49 -5.36 -0.96
N CYS A 67 -11.12 -6.48 -0.63
CA CYS A 67 -12.26 -7.02 -1.37
C CYS A 67 -13.55 -6.58 -0.68
N ASP A 68 -14.39 -5.80 -1.36
CA ASP A 68 -15.69 -5.34 -0.88
C ASP A 68 -16.74 -6.47 -0.78
N HIS A 69 -16.55 -7.57 -1.52
CA HIS A 69 -17.48 -8.69 -1.53
C HIS A 69 -17.34 -9.60 -0.30
N CYS A 70 -16.11 -9.89 0.15
CA CYS A 70 -15.87 -10.82 1.26
C CYS A 70 -15.04 -10.24 2.41
N ASN A 71 -14.72 -8.94 2.37
CA ASN A 71 -13.93 -8.21 3.37
C ASN A 71 -12.50 -8.72 3.59
N MET A 72 -11.99 -9.60 2.71
CA MET A 72 -10.60 -10.00 2.75
C MET A 72 -9.72 -8.82 2.37
N ASN A 73 -8.67 -8.58 3.15
CA ASN A 73 -7.65 -7.59 2.84
C ASN A 73 -6.27 -8.24 2.68
N LYS A 74 -5.35 -7.54 2.00
CA LYS A 74 -3.96 -7.95 1.86
C LYS A 74 -3.07 -6.74 1.61
N ILE A 75 -1.85 -6.80 2.11
CA ILE A 75 -0.81 -5.81 1.83
C ILE A 75 -0.01 -6.23 0.60
N ILE A 76 0.12 -5.31 -0.35
CA ILE A 76 0.90 -5.49 -1.57
C ILE A 76 2.02 -4.47 -1.59
N LEU A 77 3.26 -4.96 -1.76
CA LEU A 77 4.43 -4.11 -1.86
C LEU A 77 4.65 -3.67 -3.31
N ILE A 78 4.51 -2.38 -3.55
CA ILE A 78 4.67 -1.77 -4.87
C ILE A 78 6.09 -1.23 -5.01
N GLN A 79 6.76 -1.54 -6.11
CA GLN A 79 8.10 -1.00 -6.37
C GLN A 79 8.00 0.49 -6.73
N GLU A 80 8.75 1.33 -6.02
CA GLU A 80 8.86 2.75 -6.35
C GLU A 80 9.77 3.00 -7.55
N MET A 81 9.54 4.11 -8.23
CA MET A 81 10.30 4.59 -9.38
C MET A 81 11.17 5.79 -8.97
N ASP A 82 12.30 5.98 -9.66
CA ASP A 82 13.19 7.14 -9.48
C ASP A 82 12.80 8.34 -10.36
#